data_AF-A0A256XF98-F1
#
_entry.id   AF-A0A256XF98-F1
#
_cell.length_a   1.000
_cell.length_b   1.000
_cell.length_c   1.000
_cell.angle_alpha   90.00
_cell.angle_beta   90.00
_cell.angle_gamma   90.00
#
_symmetry.space_group_name_H-M   'P 1'
#
loop_
_entity.id
_entity.type
_entity.pdbx_description
1 polymer ?
#
loop_
_entity_poly.entity_id
_entity_poly.type
_entity_poly.pdbx_seq_one_letter_code
_entity_poly.pdbx_strand_id
1 'polypeptide(L)'
;MGLDRSSLSRSVPGVTVQEVRGLRVIVATGKKKTAIARAIIRPGIGRVRINGVPIEIWPIEMARLKMMEPLLLAGNDLISKVDIDVDVHGGGYMGQASAVRMAIARGLVEYFQSNELLELYMKYDPSMIKGDPRRTEPKKPGLKHARSKRQKAYR
;
A
#
# COMPACT_ATOMS: atom_id res chain seq x y z
N MET A 1 27.25 28.50 -6.07
CA MET A 1 27.41 27.21 -5.38
C MET A 1 26.08 26.49 -5.49
N GLY A 2 25.84 25.87 -6.64
CA GLY A 2 24.53 25.32 -7.00
C GLY A 2 24.32 23.99 -6.31
N LEU A 3 23.25 23.87 -5.54
CA LEU A 3 22.80 22.60 -4.98
C LEU A 3 22.27 21.74 -6.13
N ASP A 4 23.12 20.82 -6.57
CA ASP A 4 22.86 19.68 -7.40
C ASP A 4 21.62 18.91 -6.92
N ARG A 5 20.49 19.14 -7.59
CA ARG A 5 19.22 18.41 -7.40
C ARG A 5 19.25 16.96 -7.90
N SER A 6 20.45 16.42 -8.18
CA SER A 6 20.65 15.19 -8.97
C SER A 6 21.01 13.94 -8.16
N SER A 7 20.99 13.98 -6.83
CA SER A 7 21.40 12.83 -5.98
C SER A 7 20.27 12.16 -5.19
N LEU A 8 19.03 12.66 -5.20
CA LEU A 8 17.95 12.12 -4.36
C LEU A 8 16.58 12.14 -5.04
N SER A 9 16.23 11.07 -5.75
CA SER A 9 14.85 10.56 -5.78
C SER A 9 14.82 9.19 -6.45
N ARG A 10 14.95 8.12 -5.65
CA ARG A 10 14.34 6.86 -6.05
C ARG A 10 12.84 7.06 -5.92
N SER A 11 12.20 7.56 -6.99
CA SER A 11 10.75 7.75 -7.01
C SER A 11 10.07 6.42 -6.70
N VAL A 12 9.24 6.42 -5.67
CA VAL A 12 8.55 5.20 -5.24
C VAL A 12 7.48 4.88 -6.29
N PRO A 13 7.37 3.62 -6.77
CA PRO A 13 6.47 3.28 -7.86
C PRO A 13 4.99 3.52 -7.49
N GLY A 14 4.25 4.13 -8.40
CA GLY A 14 2.79 4.31 -8.26
C GLY A 14 2.38 5.43 -7.31
N VAL A 15 3.22 6.45 -7.16
CA VAL A 15 2.94 7.66 -6.40
C VAL A 15 2.87 8.86 -7.34
N THR A 16 1.93 9.77 -7.08
CA THR A 16 1.74 11.03 -7.81
C THR A 16 1.70 12.15 -6.80
N VAL A 17 2.57 13.16 -7.00
CA VAL A 17 2.57 14.38 -6.20
C VAL A 17 1.66 15.39 -6.90
N GLN A 18 0.74 15.98 -6.15
CA GLN A 18 -0.18 17.00 -6.61
C GLN A 18 -0.10 18.22 -5.69
N GLU A 19 -0.26 19.40 -6.25
CA GLU A 19 -0.46 20.62 -5.48
C GLU A 19 -1.93 21.02 -5.60
N VAL A 20 -2.63 21.01 -4.47
CA VAL A 20 -4.05 21.38 -4.42
C VAL A 20 -4.19 22.53 -3.45
N ARG A 21 -4.62 23.70 -3.95
CA ARG A 21 -4.81 24.93 -3.15
C ARG A 21 -3.54 25.35 -2.38
N GLY A 22 -2.35 25.15 -2.96
CA GLY A 22 -1.06 25.48 -2.34
C GLY A 22 -0.58 24.47 -1.28
N LEU A 23 -1.29 23.36 -1.07
CA LEU A 23 -0.88 22.28 -0.18
C LEU A 23 -0.32 21.12 -1.00
N ARG A 24 0.79 20.54 -0.52
CA ARG A 24 1.37 19.32 -1.09
C ARG A 24 0.51 18.13 -0.71
N VAL A 25 -0.15 17.54 -1.71
CA VAL A 25 -0.99 16.35 -1.57
C VAL A 25 -0.34 15.21 -2.33
N ILE A 26 -0.28 14.04 -1.72
CA ILE A 26 0.34 12.87 -2.34
C ILE A 26 -0.71 11.79 -2.52
N VAL A 27 -0.82 11.31 -3.75
CA VAL A 27 -1.69 10.20 -4.11
C VAL A 27 -0.81 8.99 -4.35
N ALA A 28 -0.91 8.01 -3.46
CA ALA A 28 -0.17 6.76 -3.56
C ALA A 28 -1.12 5.61 -3.88
N THR A 29 -0.65 4.65 -4.67
CA THR A 29 -1.42 3.46 -5.03
C THR A 29 -0.75 2.19 -4.53
N GLY A 30 -1.59 1.29 -4.01
CA GLY A 30 -1.21 -0.06 -3.59
C GLY A 30 -2.09 -1.09 -4.29
N LYS A 31 -1.49 -2.19 -4.77
CA LYS A 31 -2.23 -3.26 -5.45
C LYS A 31 -1.80 -4.63 -4.94
N LYS A 32 -2.76 -5.48 -4.61
CA LYS A 32 -2.53 -6.89 -4.25
C LYS A 32 -3.61 -7.76 -4.84
N LYS A 33 -3.24 -8.72 -5.70
CA LYS A 33 -4.19 -9.51 -6.50
C LYS A 33 -5.18 -8.56 -7.21
N THR A 34 -6.46 -8.67 -6.96
CA THR A 34 -7.48 -7.79 -7.55
C THR A 34 -7.83 -6.59 -6.68
N ALA A 35 -7.28 -6.49 -5.46
CA ALA A 35 -7.50 -5.36 -4.57
C ALA A 35 -6.64 -4.17 -4.98
N ILE A 36 -7.26 -2.99 -5.05
CA ILE A 36 -6.64 -1.71 -5.38
C ILE A 36 -6.96 -0.75 -4.24
N ALA A 37 -5.93 -0.10 -3.72
CA ALA A 37 -6.02 0.93 -2.72
C ALA A 37 -5.40 2.22 -3.26
N ARG A 38 -6.07 3.35 -3.03
CA ARG A 38 -5.60 4.70 -3.34
C ARG A 38 -5.58 5.48 -2.03
N ALA A 39 -4.38 5.83 -1.57
CA ALA A 39 -4.18 6.66 -0.39
C ALA A 39 -3.95 8.11 -0.81
N ILE A 40 -4.65 9.03 -0.18
CA ILE A 40 -4.48 10.47 -0.29
C ILE A 40 -3.88 10.94 1.02
N ILE A 41 -2.67 11.48 0.96
CA ILE A 41 -1.94 12.00 2.11
C ILE A 41 -1.87 13.51 1.98
N ARG A 42 -2.28 14.19 3.03
CA ARG A 42 -2.34 15.65 3.14
C ARG A 42 -1.80 16.09 4.50
N PRO A 43 -1.27 17.33 4.63
CA PRO A 43 -0.91 17.86 5.95
C PRO A 43 -2.14 17.86 6.86
N GLY A 44 -1.96 17.46 8.12
CA GLY A 44 -3.08 17.20 9.04
C GLY A 44 -2.66 16.90 10.47
N ILE A 45 -3.56 16.26 11.23
CA ILE A 45 -3.44 16.03 12.69
C ILE A 45 -3.21 14.54 13.00
N GLY A 46 -3.02 13.68 11.98
CA GLY A 46 -2.84 12.24 12.19
C GLY A 46 -4.09 11.40 12.00
N ARG A 47 -5.11 11.90 11.30
CA ARG A 47 -6.34 11.13 11.08
C ARG A 47 -6.13 10.09 9.98
N VAL A 48 -6.32 8.81 10.30
CA VAL A 48 -6.25 7.71 9.32
C VAL A 48 -7.62 7.09 9.12
N ARG A 49 -8.13 7.16 7.89
CA ARG A 49 -9.44 6.64 7.48
C ARG A 49 -9.32 5.73 6.27
N ILE A 50 -10.13 4.67 6.26
CA ILE A 50 -10.21 3.69 5.19
C ILE A 50 -11.68 3.59 4.78
N ASN A 51 -12.00 3.96 3.55
CA ASN A 51 -13.38 4.06 3.04
C ASN A 51 -14.29 4.88 3.98
N GLY A 52 -13.76 5.98 4.53
CA GLY A 52 -14.49 6.84 5.47
C GLY A 52 -14.55 6.34 6.92
N VAL A 53 -14.10 5.10 7.19
CA VAL A 53 -14.09 4.51 8.53
C VAL A 53 -12.71 4.67 9.19
N PRO A 54 -12.62 5.13 10.44
CA PRO A 54 -11.35 5.14 11.18
C PRO A 54 -10.73 3.75 11.30
N ILE A 55 -9.42 3.64 11.16
CA ILE A 55 -8.71 2.36 11.16
C ILE A 55 -8.92 1.54 12.45
N GLU A 56 -9.09 2.21 13.59
CA GLU A 56 -9.31 1.59 14.91
C GLU A 56 -10.60 0.77 14.98
N ILE A 57 -11.64 1.21 14.26
CA ILE A 57 -12.99 0.63 14.29
C ILE A 57 -13.15 -0.46 13.22
N TRP A 58 -12.10 -0.76 12.46
CA TRP A 58 -12.19 -1.75 11.38
C TRP A 58 -12.59 -3.13 11.93
N PRO A 59 -13.61 -3.79 11.35
CA PRO A 59 -14.27 -4.95 11.97
C PRO A 59 -13.37 -6.19 12.08
N ILE A 60 -12.41 -6.35 11.17
CA ILE A 60 -11.50 -7.50 11.14
C ILE A 60 -10.18 -7.11 11.76
N GLU A 61 -9.91 -7.61 12.97
CA GLU A 61 -8.72 -7.28 13.75
C GLU A 61 -7.42 -7.63 13.01
N MET A 62 -7.33 -8.80 12.41
CA MET A 62 -6.13 -9.21 11.65
C MET A 62 -5.85 -8.29 10.46
N ALA A 63 -6.91 -7.79 9.80
CA ALA A 63 -6.76 -6.83 8.71
C ALA A 63 -6.31 -5.47 9.25
N ARG A 64 -6.89 -5.03 10.38
CA ARG A 64 -6.54 -3.79 11.07
C ARG A 64 -5.07 -3.74 11.45
N LEU A 65 -4.57 -4.78 12.12
CA LEU A 65 -3.16 -4.89 12.52
C LEU A 65 -2.25 -4.76 11.31
N LYS A 66 -2.58 -5.44 10.21
CA LYS A 66 -1.80 -5.40 8.98
C LYS A 66 -1.78 -4.00 8.33
N MET A 67 -2.89 -3.27 8.38
CA MET A 67 -2.97 -1.92 7.85
C MET A 67 -2.25 -0.89 8.72
N MET A 68 -2.13 -1.16 10.03
CA MET A 68 -1.43 -0.31 11.00
C MET A 68 0.10 -0.47 10.97
N GLU A 69 0.64 -1.59 10.51
CA GLU A 69 2.09 -1.84 10.43
C GLU A 69 2.93 -0.64 9.89
N PRO A 70 2.62 -0.03 8.72
CA PRO A 70 3.43 1.07 8.20
C PRO A 70 3.36 2.33 9.06
N LEU A 71 2.27 2.52 9.80
CA LEU A 71 2.10 3.61 10.75
C LEU A 71 2.99 3.34 11.98
N LEU A 72 2.88 2.17 12.59
CA LEU A 72 3.67 1.79 13.76
C LEU A 72 5.19 1.90 13.50
N LEU A 73 5.62 1.52 12.29
CA LEU A 73 7.01 1.62 11.85
C LEU A 73 7.49 3.05 11.58
N ALA A 74 6.60 3.95 11.14
CA ALA A 74 6.95 5.36 10.93
C ALA A 74 7.10 6.14 12.25
N GLY A 75 6.45 5.69 13.31
CA GLY A 75 6.41 6.38 14.60
C GLY A 75 5.38 7.51 14.64
N ASN A 76 4.95 7.84 15.86
CA ASN A 76 3.85 8.78 16.11
C ASN A 76 4.19 10.22 15.70
N ASP A 77 5.47 10.60 15.73
CA ASP A 77 5.93 11.97 15.42
C ASP A 77 5.69 12.34 13.96
N LEU A 78 5.78 11.37 13.05
CA LEU A 78 5.52 11.57 11.63
C LEU A 78 4.03 11.48 11.32
N ILE A 79 3.32 10.54 11.94
CA ILE A 79 1.87 10.36 11.72
C ILE A 79 1.10 11.61 12.13
N SER A 80 1.44 12.21 13.27
CA SER A 80 0.73 13.38 13.82
C SER A 80 0.73 14.61 12.90
N LYS A 81 1.57 14.62 11.86
CA LYS A 81 1.72 15.71 10.88
C LYS A 81 0.86 15.55 9.63
N VAL A 82 0.25 14.37 9.42
CA VAL A 82 -0.43 14.03 8.16
C VAL A 82 -1.80 13.40 8.41
N ASP A 83 -2.78 13.77 7.60
CA ASP A 83 -4.04 13.03 7.48
C ASP A 83 -3.95 12.09 6.28
N ILE A 84 -4.48 10.88 6.43
CA ILE A 84 -4.45 9.81 5.43
C ILE A 84 -5.87 9.32 5.21
N ASP A 85 -6.39 9.55 4.01
CA ASP A 85 -7.67 9.00 3.55
C ASP A 85 -7.40 7.94 2.48
N VAL A 86 -7.88 6.71 2.68
CA VAL A 86 -7.64 5.60 1.77
C VAL A 86 -8.95 5.07 1.19
N ASP A 87 -9.06 5.09 -0.13
CA ASP A 87 -10.14 4.43 -0.89
C ASP A 87 -9.68 3.04 -1.32
N VAL A 88 -10.47 2.01 -1.05
CA VAL A 88 -10.13 0.61 -1.34
C VAL A 88 -11.30 -0.10 -1.98
N HIS A 89 -11.03 -0.80 -3.08
CA HIS A 89 -12.00 -1.61 -3.79
C HIS A 89 -11.40 -2.90 -4.37
N GLY A 90 -12.27 -3.87 -4.65
CA GLY A 90 -11.90 -5.15 -5.25
C GLY A 90 -11.19 -6.12 -4.30
N GLY A 91 -10.98 -7.36 -4.76
CA GLY A 91 -10.35 -8.42 -3.97
C GLY A 91 -11.18 -8.86 -2.76
N GLY A 92 -10.50 -9.22 -1.68
CA GLY A 92 -11.12 -9.57 -0.40
C GLY A 92 -10.34 -8.97 0.77
N TYR A 93 -10.85 -9.10 1.99
CA TYR A 93 -10.39 -8.36 3.17
C TYR A 93 -8.86 -8.35 3.38
N MET A 94 -8.21 -9.51 3.29
CA MET A 94 -6.76 -9.59 3.52
C MET A 94 -5.93 -9.04 2.34
N GLY A 95 -6.46 -9.16 1.12
CA GLY A 95 -5.85 -8.55 -0.07
C GLY A 95 -5.95 -7.03 -0.03
N GLN A 96 -7.11 -6.52 0.39
CA GLN A 96 -7.36 -5.10 0.63
C GLN A 96 -6.42 -4.55 1.71
N ALA A 97 -6.31 -5.22 2.87
CA ALA A 97 -5.39 -4.82 3.93
C ALA A 97 -3.93 -4.70 3.46
N SER A 98 -3.45 -5.67 2.68
CA SER A 98 -2.11 -5.61 2.08
C SER A 98 -1.97 -4.49 1.03
N ALA A 99 -3.03 -4.17 0.28
CA ALA A 99 -3.00 -3.06 -0.67
C ALA A 99 -2.98 -1.70 0.06
N VAL A 100 -3.77 -1.53 1.12
CA VAL A 100 -3.78 -0.35 1.99
C VAL A 100 -2.40 -0.13 2.61
N ARG A 101 -1.86 -1.18 3.23
CA ARG A 101 -0.52 -1.18 3.82
C ARG A 101 0.54 -0.67 2.83
N MET A 102 0.48 -1.15 1.59
CA MET A 102 1.39 -0.72 0.52
C MET A 102 1.18 0.75 0.14
N ALA A 103 -0.08 1.19 -0.02
CA ALA A 103 -0.38 2.57 -0.40
C ALA A 103 0.09 3.57 0.67
N ILE A 104 -0.14 3.26 1.95
CA ILE A 104 0.31 4.08 3.08
C ILE A 104 1.83 4.16 3.13
N ALA A 105 2.54 3.03 3.10
CA ALA A 105 4.00 3.00 3.17
C ALA A 105 4.64 3.83 2.04
N ARG A 106 4.18 3.63 0.80
CA ARG A 106 4.70 4.37 -0.36
C ARG A 106 4.42 5.86 -0.27
N GLY A 107 3.21 6.22 0.16
CA GLY A 107 2.83 7.62 0.31
C GLY A 107 3.63 8.34 1.41
N LEU A 108 3.88 7.68 2.54
CA LEU A 108 4.68 8.26 3.65
C LEU A 108 6.13 8.51 3.23
N VAL A 109 6.75 7.54 2.54
CA VAL A 109 8.12 7.71 2.02
C VAL A 109 8.21 8.91 1.09
N GLU A 110 7.27 9.04 0.16
CA GLU A 110 7.29 10.15 -0.80
C GLU A 110 6.95 11.49 -0.13
N TYR A 111 6.08 11.49 0.88
CA TYR A 111 5.70 12.71 1.62
C TYR A 111 6.85 13.29 2.39
N PHE A 112 7.52 12.46 3.19
CA PHE A 112 8.65 12.91 4.01
C PHE A 112 9.97 12.93 3.24
N GLN A 113 10.04 12.36 2.02
CA GLN A 113 11.25 12.22 1.22
C GLN A 113 12.44 11.66 2.01
N SER A 114 12.14 10.76 2.97
CA SER A 114 13.13 10.18 3.88
C SER A 114 13.59 8.82 3.36
N ASN A 115 14.88 8.71 3.09
CA ASN A 115 15.53 7.45 2.74
C ASN A 115 15.53 6.47 3.93
N GLU A 116 15.56 6.97 5.16
CA GLU A 116 15.56 6.13 6.37
C GLU A 116 14.25 5.34 6.48
N LEU A 117 13.11 5.99 6.21
CA LEU A 117 11.81 5.31 6.16
C LEU A 117 11.77 4.24 5.06
N LEU A 118 12.33 4.56 3.89
CA LEU A 118 12.40 3.62 2.78
C LEU A 118 13.20 2.36 3.16
N GLU A 119 14.38 2.54 3.75
CA GLU A 119 15.24 1.46 4.20
C GLU A 119 14.60 0.65 5.32
N LEU A 120 13.94 1.31 6.28
CA LEU A 120 13.23 0.66 7.38
C LEU A 120 12.09 -0.22 6.85
N TYR A 121 11.26 0.30 5.93
CA TYR A 121 10.21 -0.50 5.30
C TYR A 121 10.76 -1.65 4.45
N MET A 122 11.84 -1.42 3.71
CA MET A 122 12.49 -2.47 2.92
C MET A 122 13.08 -3.57 3.80
N LYS A 123 13.65 -3.22 4.96
CA LYS A 123 14.24 -4.17 5.91
C LYS A 123 13.16 -5.00 6.60
N TYR A 124 12.04 -4.39 6.97
CA TYR A 124 10.93 -5.08 7.62
C TYR A 124 10.17 -6.00 6.64
N ASP A 125 9.69 -5.44 5.53
CA ASP A 125 9.01 -6.22 4.48
C ASP A 125 9.14 -5.52 3.12
N PRO A 126 9.98 -6.05 2.22
CA PRO A 126 10.16 -5.48 0.88
C PRO A 126 8.88 -5.36 0.08
N SER A 127 7.86 -6.17 0.37
CA SER A 127 6.60 -6.16 -0.37
C SER A 127 5.76 -4.89 -0.13
N MET A 128 6.02 -4.14 0.95
CA MET A 128 5.38 -2.83 1.18
C MET A 128 5.78 -1.80 0.13
N ILE A 129 7.01 -1.84 -0.36
CA ILE A 129 7.51 -0.91 -1.37
C ILE A 129 7.47 -1.54 -2.76
N LYS A 130 8.03 -2.75 -2.93
CA LYS A 130 8.17 -3.41 -4.23
C LYS A 130 6.84 -3.95 -4.76
N GLY A 131 5.93 -4.31 -3.87
CA GLY A 131 4.69 -5.00 -4.20
C GLY A 131 4.87 -6.48 -4.51
N ASP A 132 3.77 -7.15 -4.82
CA ASP A 132 3.75 -8.59 -5.15
C ASP A 132 3.01 -8.80 -6.49
N PRO A 133 3.72 -9.24 -7.54
CA PRO A 133 3.15 -9.37 -8.88
C PRO A 133 2.21 -10.58 -9.03
N ARG A 134 2.14 -11.50 -8.06
CA ARG A 134 1.39 -12.75 -8.21
C ARG A 134 -0.09 -12.52 -8.56
N ARG A 135 -0.58 -13.32 -9.50
CA ARG A 135 -1.99 -13.39 -9.94
C ARG A 135 -2.41 -14.85 -10.09
N THR A 136 -3.71 -15.10 -9.99
CA THR A 136 -4.26 -16.45 -10.17
C THR A 136 -4.09 -16.86 -11.63
N GLU A 137 -3.52 -18.04 -11.85
CA GLU A 137 -3.41 -18.59 -13.20
C GLU A 137 -4.80 -18.92 -13.77
N PRO A 138 -5.04 -18.64 -15.06
CA PRO A 138 -6.31 -18.99 -15.68
C PRO A 138 -6.50 -20.50 -15.75
N LYS A 139 -7.75 -20.94 -15.72
CA LYS A 139 -8.13 -22.35 -15.88
C LYS A 139 -7.93 -22.77 -17.34
N LYS A 140 -7.21 -23.87 -17.56
CA LYS A 140 -7.07 -24.49 -18.89
C LYS A 140 -8.27 -25.42 -19.18
N PRO A 141 -8.66 -25.58 -20.46
CA PRO A 141 -9.77 -26.48 -20.83
C PRO A 141 -9.49 -27.92 -20.38
N GLY A 142 -10.53 -28.64 -19.98
CA GLY A 142 -10.43 -30.04 -19.52
C GLY A 142 -9.85 -30.26 -18.11
N LEU A 143 -9.36 -29.21 -17.44
CA LEU A 143 -8.89 -29.29 -16.06
C LEU A 143 -9.97 -28.81 -15.07
N LYS A 144 -9.91 -29.25 -13.80
CA LYS A 144 -10.80 -28.74 -12.74
C LYS A 144 -10.36 -27.35 -12.25
N HIS A 145 -9.05 -27.16 -12.10
CA HIS A 145 -8.38 -25.90 -11.73
C HIS A 145 -7.19 -25.64 -12.67
N ALA A 146 -6.46 -24.53 -12.50
CA ALA A 146 -5.35 -24.12 -13.37
C ALA A 146 -4.35 -25.25 -13.73
N ARG A 147 -4.01 -26.11 -12.75
CA ARG A 147 -3.07 -27.24 -12.93
C ARG A 147 -3.63 -28.60 -12.52
N SER A 148 -4.85 -28.65 -11.97
CA SER A 148 -5.43 -29.89 -11.42
C SER A 148 -5.94 -30.78 -12.54
N LYS A 149 -5.33 -31.96 -12.68
CA LYS A 149 -5.72 -32.99 -13.63
C LYS A 149 -6.84 -33.86 -13.04
N ARG A 150 -7.75 -34.32 -13.91
CA ARG A 150 -8.72 -35.36 -13.53
C ARG A 150 -7.97 -36.67 -13.27
N GLN A 151 -8.44 -37.44 -12.27
CA GLN A 151 -7.94 -38.80 -12.04
C GLN A 151 -8.15 -39.63 -13.32
N LYS A 152 -7.10 -40.31 -13.78
CA LYS A 152 -7.18 -41.20 -14.95
C LYS A 152 -7.75 -42.55 -14.49
N ALA A 153 -8.71 -43.07 -15.24
CA ALA A 153 -9.13 -44.47 -15.14
C ALA A 153 -8.53 -45.23 -16.32
N TYR A 154 -7.91 -46.37 -16.06
CA TYR A 154 -7.39 -47.29 -17.07
C TYR A 154 -8.36 -48.45 -17.25
N ARG A 155 -8.39 -49.05 -18.43
CA ARG A 155 -9.14 -50.27 -18.74
C ARG A 155 -8.15 -51.42 -18.89
#